data_AF-A0A7K1V9Y9-F1
#
_entry.id   AF-A0A7K1V9Y9-F1
#
_cell.length_a   1.000
_cell.length_b   1.000
_cell.length_c   1.000
_cell.angle_alpha   90.00
_cell.angle_beta   90.00
_cell.angle_gamma   90.00
#
_symmetry.space_group_name_H-M   'P 1'
#
loop_
_entity.id
_entity.type
_entity.pdbx_description
1 polymer ?
#
loop_
_entity_poly.entity_id
_entity_poly.type
_entity_poly.pdbx_seq_one_letter_code
_entity_poly.pdbx_strand_id
1 'polypeptide(L)'
;MGLVLAGCANTVEGTATANQAEVSSYKAEAATSAAAASSSKAAAAIAKATADNCDTFRKTTGTQVDRYNEFVDAHDASTADQIAKRDAAAGALEDAAKAVEAQVNSAGAGLPADLAGKFTDYVVAARALAAEIRKMSSGSSVAPLNDASKKVNDALTAVRNVCPAK
;
A
#
# COMPACT_ATOMS: atom_id res chain seq x y z
N MET A 1 20.59 80.63 0.13
CA MET A 1 20.02 79.41 -0.48
C MET A 1 20.86 78.23 0.03
N GLY A 2 20.62 77.56 1.16
CA GLY A 2 19.41 77.39 1.97
C GLY A 2 18.83 75.99 1.72
N LEU A 3 19.20 75.00 2.55
CA LEU A 3 18.36 73.84 2.95
C LEU A 3 19.13 72.97 3.96
N VAL A 4 18.97 73.30 5.25
CA VAL A 4 19.31 72.43 6.37
C VAL A 4 18.08 71.59 6.65
N LEU A 5 18.13 70.28 6.37
CA LEU A 5 17.09 69.35 6.84
C LEU A 5 17.29 69.13 8.34
N ALA A 6 16.59 69.92 9.15
CA ALA A 6 16.37 69.62 10.56
C ALA A 6 15.37 68.45 10.65
N GLY A 7 15.88 67.22 10.61
CA GLY A 7 15.10 66.05 10.94
C GLY A 7 14.81 66.07 12.44
N CYS A 8 13.55 66.28 12.81
CA CYS A 8 13.08 66.04 14.18
C CYS A 8 13.24 64.55 14.50
N ALA A 9 14.42 64.15 14.98
CA ALA A 9 14.60 62.88 15.63
C ALA A 9 13.98 62.98 17.03
N ASN A 10 12.65 62.93 17.11
CA ASN A 10 11.99 62.51 18.34
C ASN A 10 12.33 61.03 18.52
N THR A 11 13.47 60.77 19.13
CA THR A 11 13.78 59.46 19.67
C THR A 11 12.81 59.25 20.82
N VAL A 12 11.69 58.59 20.54
CA VAL A 12 10.88 58.01 21.61
C VAL A 12 11.76 56.91 22.18
N GLU A 13 12.34 57.13 23.35
CA GLU A 13 12.90 56.06 24.18
C GLU A 13 11.74 55.16 24.64
N GLY A 14 11.20 54.38 23.70
CA GLY A 14 10.28 53.30 23.96
C GLY A 14 11.07 52.02 23.85
N THR A 15 11.36 51.38 24.99
CA THR A 15 11.69 49.97 24.97
C THR A 15 10.51 49.24 24.33
N ALA A 16 10.70 48.69 23.12
CA ALA A 16 9.70 47.89 22.45
C ALA A 16 9.47 46.62 23.28
N THR A 17 8.60 46.71 24.29
CA THR A 17 8.18 45.57 25.08
C THR A 17 7.11 44.85 24.27
N ALA A 18 7.42 43.64 23.82
CA ALA A 18 6.45 42.83 23.08
C ALA A 18 5.24 42.57 23.99
N ASN A 19 4.04 42.83 23.49
CA ASN A 19 2.83 42.51 24.24
C ASN A 19 2.80 40.99 24.47
N GLN A 20 2.87 40.57 25.74
CA GLN A 20 2.95 39.15 26.06
C GLN A 20 1.75 38.34 25.57
N ALA A 21 0.57 38.96 25.41
CA ALA A 21 -0.61 38.32 24.84
C ALA A 21 -0.50 38.09 23.32
N GLU A 22 0.15 39.00 22.59
CA GLU A 22 0.43 38.82 21.16
C GLU A 22 1.53 37.76 20.95
N VAL A 23 2.56 37.73 21.80
CA VAL A 23 3.61 36.70 21.76
C VAL A 23 3.07 35.30 22.05
N SER A 24 2.18 35.17 23.05
CA SER A 24 1.56 33.87 23.37
C SER A 24 0.63 33.40 22.24
N SER A 25 -0.15 34.31 21.65
CA SER A 25 -1.03 34.01 20.51
C SER A 25 -0.22 33.56 19.29
N TYR A 26 0.84 34.29 18.93
CA TYR A 26 1.71 33.91 17.81
C TYR A 26 2.38 32.55 18.02
N LYS A 27 2.84 32.24 19.25
CA LYS A 27 3.40 30.93 19.58
C LYS A 27 2.37 29.81 19.44
N ALA A 28 1.12 30.05 19.85
CA ALA A 28 0.04 29.09 19.71
C ALA A 28 -0.34 28.84 18.23
N GLU A 29 -0.42 29.90 17.43
CA GLU A 29 -0.66 29.85 15.98
C GLU A 29 0.46 29.09 15.25
N ALA A 30 1.72 29.38 15.60
CA ALA A 30 2.88 28.72 15.04
C ALA A 30 2.93 27.22 15.42
N ALA A 31 2.61 26.89 16.68
CA ALA A 31 2.50 25.50 17.13
C ALA A 31 1.39 24.75 16.40
N THR A 32 0.23 25.38 16.22
CA THR A 32 -0.91 24.83 15.47
C THR A 32 -0.55 24.59 14.01
N SER A 33 0.11 25.57 13.38
CA SER A 33 0.58 25.48 11.99
C SER A 33 1.62 24.36 11.81
N ALA A 34 2.56 24.23 12.74
CA ALA A 34 3.56 23.16 12.73
C ALA A 34 2.93 21.78 12.93
N ALA A 35 1.94 21.66 13.82
CA ALA A 35 1.17 20.43 14.01
C ALA A 35 0.37 20.06 12.74
N ALA A 36 -0.29 21.04 12.12
CA ALA A 36 -1.04 20.83 10.87
C ALA A 36 -0.12 20.42 9.70
N ALA A 37 1.05 21.05 9.56
CA ALA A 37 2.04 20.70 8.55
C ALA A 37 2.62 19.29 8.78
N SER A 38 2.89 18.93 10.03
CA SER A 38 3.38 17.60 10.40
C SER A 38 2.33 16.52 10.12
N SER A 39 1.07 16.81 10.47
CA SER A 39 -0.08 15.93 10.17
C SER A 39 -0.27 15.73 8.67
N SER A 40 -0.16 16.82 7.88
CA SER A 40 -0.24 16.77 6.42
C SER A 40 0.85 15.90 5.80
N LYS A 41 2.10 16.01 6.29
CA LYS A 41 3.21 15.16 5.85
C LYS A 41 2.99 13.70 6.17
N ALA A 42 2.49 13.39 7.37
CA ALA A 42 2.18 12.02 7.77
C ALA A 42 1.09 11.39 6.89
N ALA A 43 0.01 12.13 6.62
CA ALA A 43 -1.06 11.69 5.72
C ALA A 43 -0.55 11.45 4.30
N ALA A 44 0.30 12.33 3.76
CA ALA A 44 0.91 12.15 2.45
C ALA A 44 1.82 10.91 2.38
N ALA A 45 2.59 10.63 3.44
CA ALA A 45 3.43 9.44 3.52
C ALA A 45 2.58 8.15 3.51
N ILE A 46 1.46 8.11 4.25
CA ILE A 46 0.52 6.97 4.26
C ILE A 46 -0.12 6.80 2.88
N ALA A 47 -0.57 7.88 2.24
CA ALA A 47 -1.16 7.83 0.91
C ALA A 47 -0.16 7.30 -0.13
N LYS A 48 1.10 7.76 -0.07
CA LYS A 48 2.17 7.26 -0.93
C LYS A 48 2.46 5.78 -0.68
N ALA A 49 2.62 5.38 0.58
CA ALA A 49 2.87 3.98 0.91
C ALA A 49 1.71 3.08 0.42
N THR A 50 0.47 3.51 0.62
CA THR A 50 -0.73 2.83 0.11
C THR A 50 -0.68 2.67 -1.41
N ALA A 51 -0.42 3.74 -2.15
CA ALA A 51 -0.35 3.72 -3.61
C ALA A 51 0.77 2.80 -4.13
N ASP A 52 1.98 2.93 -3.58
CA ASP A 52 3.15 2.13 -3.98
C ASP A 52 2.90 0.63 -3.72
N ASN A 53 2.25 0.32 -2.60
CA ASN A 53 1.90 -1.05 -2.22
C ASN A 53 0.83 -1.65 -3.15
N CYS A 54 -0.21 -0.88 -3.46
CA CYS A 54 -1.28 -1.28 -4.37
C CYS A 54 -0.79 -1.43 -5.83
N ASP A 55 0.17 -0.62 -6.25
CA ASP A 55 0.77 -0.71 -7.59
C ASP A 55 1.60 -1.97 -7.74
N THR A 56 2.43 -2.26 -6.74
CA THR A 56 3.25 -3.46 -6.72
C THR A 56 2.36 -4.69 -6.67
N PHE A 57 1.36 -4.73 -5.79
CA PHE A 57 0.38 -5.82 -5.71
C PHE A 57 -0.26 -6.14 -7.07
N ARG A 58 -0.72 -5.12 -7.80
CA ARG A 58 -1.34 -5.30 -9.13
C ARG A 58 -0.37 -5.92 -10.14
N LYS A 59 0.91 -5.53 -10.11
CA LYS A 59 1.93 -6.09 -11.00
C LYS A 59 2.22 -7.55 -10.67
N THR A 60 2.41 -7.87 -9.39
CA THR A 60 2.79 -9.23 -8.97
C THR A 60 1.66 -10.23 -9.17
N THR A 61 0.41 -9.81 -8.94
CA THR A 61 -0.77 -10.68 -9.06
C THR A 61 -1.15 -10.98 -10.51
N GLY A 62 -0.81 -10.11 -11.47
CA GLY A 62 -1.06 -10.36 -12.89
C GLY A 62 -0.35 -11.62 -13.39
N THR A 63 0.97 -11.71 -13.19
CA THR A 63 1.78 -12.88 -13.59
C THR A 63 1.27 -14.18 -12.98
N GLN A 64 0.81 -14.13 -11.73
CA GLN A 64 0.29 -15.28 -11.02
C GLN A 64 -1.03 -15.81 -11.60
N VAL A 65 -1.91 -14.92 -12.07
CA VAL A 65 -3.16 -15.28 -12.76
C VAL A 65 -2.85 -15.94 -14.10
N ASP A 66 -1.90 -15.40 -14.87
CA ASP A 66 -1.52 -15.98 -16.17
C ASP A 66 -1.01 -17.42 -16.02
N ARG A 67 -0.10 -17.65 -15.05
CA ARG A 67 0.41 -19.01 -14.77
C ARG A 67 -0.66 -19.97 -14.28
N TYR A 68 -1.60 -19.49 -13.46
CA TYR A 68 -2.73 -20.30 -13.03
C TYR A 68 -3.61 -20.73 -14.20
N ASN A 69 -3.92 -19.79 -15.11
CA ASN A 69 -4.72 -20.09 -16.31
C ASN A 69 -3.99 -21.08 -17.23
N GLU A 70 -2.68 -20.90 -17.46
CA GLU A 70 -1.87 -21.86 -18.23
C GLU A 70 -1.96 -23.29 -17.64
N PHE A 71 -1.95 -23.42 -16.31
CA PHE A 71 -2.13 -24.70 -15.63
C PHE A 71 -3.54 -25.26 -15.84
N VAL A 72 -4.58 -24.45 -15.66
CA VAL A 72 -5.97 -24.89 -15.86
C VAL A 72 -6.17 -25.39 -17.30
N ASP A 73 -5.70 -24.65 -18.29
CA ASP A 73 -5.79 -25.04 -19.70
C ASP A 73 -5.08 -26.38 -19.97
N ALA A 74 -3.89 -26.56 -19.41
CA ALA A 74 -3.13 -27.82 -19.52
C ALA A 74 -3.77 -28.98 -18.75
N HIS A 75 -4.44 -28.68 -17.63
CA HIS A 75 -5.18 -29.66 -16.85
C HIS A 75 -6.40 -30.18 -17.62
N ASP A 76 -7.21 -29.27 -18.13
CA ASP A 76 -8.42 -29.56 -18.90
C ASP A 76 -8.11 -30.29 -20.21
N ALA A 77 -7.06 -29.88 -20.92
CA ALA A 77 -6.62 -30.53 -22.15
C ALA A 77 -5.79 -31.81 -21.92
N SER A 78 -5.53 -32.19 -20.66
CA SER A 78 -4.72 -33.36 -20.28
C SER A 78 -3.38 -33.43 -21.02
N THR A 79 -2.70 -32.28 -21.14
CA THR A 79 -1.44 -32.18 -21.87
C THR A 79 -0.29 -32.82 -21.11
N ALA A 80 0.75 -33.24 -21.83
CA ALA A 80 1.93 -33.89 -21.23
C ALA A 80 2.73 -32.95 -20.29
N ASP A 81 2.62 -31.63 -20.49
CA ASP A 81 3.28 -30.59 -19.69
C ASP A 81 2.45 -30.11 -18.48
N GLN A 82 1.29 -30.73 -18.21
CA GLN A 82 0.41 -30.39 -17.09
C GLN A 82 1.16 -30.29 -15.75
N ILE A 83 2.05 -31.25 -15.45
CA ILE A 83 2.80 -31.29 -14.19
C ILE A 83 3.77 -30.09 -14.08
N ALA A 84 4.45 -29.75 -15.17
CA ALA A 84 5.37 -28.60 -15.18
C ALA A 84 4.61 -27.28 -14.99
N LYS A 85 3.45 -27.13 -15.64
CA LYS A 85 2.59 -25.95 -15.50
C LYS A 85 1.94 -25.85 -14.12
N ARG A 86 1.54 -26.98 -13.53
CA ARG A 86 1.08 -27.05 -12.14
C ARG A 86 2.12 -26.49 -11.18
N ASP A 87 3.36 -26.94 -11.30
CA ASP A 87 4.44 -26.53 -10.42
C ASP A 87 4.82 -25.05 -10.65
N ALA A 88 4.80 -24.59 -11.90
CA ALA A 88 4.99 -23.18 -12.24
C ALA A 88 3.87 -22.28 -11.66
N ALA A 89 2.60 -22.70 -11.74
CA ALA A 89 1.47 -21.98 -11.18
C ALA A 89 1.54 -21.90 -9.66
N ALA A 90 1.84 -23.02 -8.99
CA ALA A 90 1.99 -23.05 -7.54
C ALA A 90 3.19 -22.20 -7.08
N GLY A 91 4.31 -22.25 -7.80
CA GLY A 91 5.48 -21.40 -7.54
C GLY A 91 5.16 -19.91 -7.69
N ALA A 92 4.49 -19.52 -8.77
CA ALA A 92 4.09 -18.12 -9.00
C ALA A 92 3.16 -17.58 -7.90
N LEU A 93 2.24 -18.41 -7.39
CA LEU A 93 1.40 -18.09 -6.22
C LEU A 93 2.22 -17.87 -4.95
N GLU A 94 3.18 -18.73 -4.68
CA GLU A 94 4.05 -18.58 -3.50
C GLU A 94 4.96 -17.37 -3.60
N ASP A 95 5.50 -17.09 -4.78
CA ASP A 95 6.36 -15.93 -5.00
C ASP A 95 5.57 -14.62 -4.91
N ALA A 96 4.35 -14.58 -5.45
CA ALA A 96 3.44 -13.46 -5.25
C ALA A 96 3.11 -13.28 -3.76
N ALA A 97 2.79 -14.35 -3.03
CA ALA A 97 2.52 -14.30 -1.60
C ALA A 97 3.74 -13.78 -0.81
N LYS A 98 4.95 -14.28 -1.09
CA LYS A 98 6.19 -13.80 -0.45
C LYS A 98 6.46 -12.32 -0.75
N ALA A 99 6.26 -11.90 -2.00
CA ALA A 99 6.47 -10.51 -2.39
C ALA A 99 5.50 -9.58 -1.65
N VAL A 100 4.21 -9.94 -1.58
CA VAL A 100 3.19 -9.16 -0.87
C VAL A 100 3.49 -9.13 0.64
N GLU A 101 3.85 -10.27 1.24
CA GLU A 101 4.23 -10.35 2.66
C GLU A 101 5.45 -9.46 2.97
N ALA A 102 6.50 -9.53 2.14
CA ALA A 102 7.69 -8.69 2.28
C ALA A 102 7.35 -7.19 2.17
N GLN A 103 6.43 -6.84 1.28
CA GLN A 103 5.99 -5.48 1.05
C GLN A 103 5.21 -4.92 2.25
N VAL A 104 4.27 -5.71 2.80
CA VAL A 104 3.52 -5.35 4.02
C VAL A 104 4.48 -5.14 5.19
N ASN A 105 5.43 -6.07 5.38
CA ASN A 105 6.43 -5.98 6.44
C ASN A 105 7.33 -4.76 6.28
N SER A 106 7.71 -4.42 5.04
CA SER A 106 8.55 -3.25 4.75
C SER A 106 7.81 -1.93 4.99
N ALA A 107 6.51 -1.88 4.72
CA ALA A 107 5.71 -0.68 4.90
C ALA A 107 5.36 -0.42 6.37
N GLY A 108 5.20 -1.47 7.19
CA GLY A 108 4.96 -1.38 8.63
C GLY A 108 3.79 -0.46 8.98
N ALA A 109 4.02 0.50 9.88
CA ALA A 109 3.02 1.48 10.30
C ALA A 109 2.63 2.51 9.19
N GLY A 110 3.30 2.49 8.03
CA GLY A 110 2.96 3.32 6.88
C GLY A 110 1.74 2.81 6.10
N LEU A 111 1.26 1.60 6.35
CA LEU A 111 0.04 1.06 5.77
C LEU A 111 -1.16 1.22 6.71
N PRO A 112 -2.33 1.62 6.20
CA PRO A 112 -3.58 1.48 6.95
C PRO A 112 -3.80 0.02 7.38
N ALA A 113 -4.18 -0.19 8.64
CA ALA A 113 -4.33 -1.54 9.21
C ALA A 113 -5.31 -2.43 8.42
N ASP A 114 -6.42 -1.85 7.93
CA ASP A 114 -7.38 -2.58 7.09
C ASP A 114 -6.75 -3.09 5.79
N LEU A 115 -5.92 -2.27 5.13
CA LEU A 115 -5.22 -2.66 3.90
C LEU A 115 -4.16 -3.74 4.18
N ALA A 116 -3.39 -3.60 5.26
CA ALA A 116 -2.43 -4.62 5.68
C ALA A 116 -3.11 -5.97 5.99
N GLY A 117 -4.29 -5.94 6.62
CA GLY A 117 -5.12 -7.11 6.85
C GLY A 117 -5.52 -7.79 5.54
N LYS A 118 -6.03 -7.04 4.55
CA LYS A 118 -6.44 -7.60 3.26
C LYS A 118 -5.28 -8.18 2.45
N PHE A 119 -4.09 -7.57 2.51
CA PHE A 119 -2.89 -8.17 1.93
C PHE A 119 -2.54 -9.49 2.60
N THR A 120 -2.67 -9.58 3.92
CA THR A 120 -2.43 -10.81 4.68
C THR A 120 -3.44 -11.90 4.29
N ASP A 121 -4.71 -11.56 4.15
CA ASP A 121 -5.75 -12.48 3.69
C ASP A 121 -5.44 -13.03 2.29
N TYR A 122 -4.97 -12.16 1.38
CA TYR A 122 -4.49 -12.58 0.06
C TYR A 122 -3.30 -13.55 0.17
N VAL A 123 -2.30 -13.27 1.01
CA VAL A 123 -1.12 -14.14 1.20
C VAL A 123 -1.55 -15.53 1.67
N VAL A 124 -2.47 -15.62 2.63
CA VAL A 124 -3.00 -16.89 3.14
C VAL A 124 -3.77 -17.63 2.05
N ALA A 125 -4.66 -16.94 1.33
CA ALA A 125 -5.44 -17.55 0.26
C ALA A 125 -4.54 -18.05 -0.88
N ALA A 126 -3.53 -17.27 -1.29
CA ALA A 126 -2.61 -17.63 -2.36
C ALA A 126 -1.80 -18.89 -2.02
N ARG A 127 -1.29 -18.98 -0.78
CA ARG A 127 -0.61 -20.17 -0.28
C ARG A 127 -1.54 -21.39 -0.23
N ALA A 128 -2.79 -21.21 0.18
CA ALA A 128 -3.78 -22.28 0.18
C ALA A 128 -4.08 -22.79 -1.24
N LEU A 129 -4.26 -21.90 -2.21
CA LEU A 129 -4.44 -22.27 -3.62
C LEU A 129 -3.21 -22.99 -4.18
N ALA A 130 -2.00 -22.51 -3.89
CA ALA A 130 -0.77 -23.20 -4.30
C ALA A 130 -0.70 -24.63 -3.74
N ALA A 131 -1.13 -24.84 -2.50
CA ALA A 131 -1.20 -26.16 -1.90
C ALA A 131 -2.23 -27.07 -2.59
N GLU A 132 -3.41 -26.55 -2.95
CA GLU A 132 -4.41 -27.34 -3.70
C GLU A 132 -3.93 -27.66 -5.12
N ILE A 133 -3.32 -26.70 -5.84
CA ILE A 133 -2.75 -26.93 -7.17
C ILE A 133 -1.76 -28.09 -7.14
N ARG A 134 -0.88 -28.17 -6.15
CA ARG A 134 0.12 -29.26 -6.05
C ARG A 134 -0.49 -30.65 -5.85
N LYS A 135 -1.73 -30.74 -5.36
CA LYS A 135 -2.47 -32.00 -5.21
C LYS A 135 -3.14 -32.45 -6.52
N MET A 136 -3.16 -31.60 -7.53
CA MET A 136 -3.81 -31.90 -8.80
C MET A 136 -3.01 -32.92 -9.61
N SER A 137 -3.73 -33.92 -10.09
CA SER A 137 -3.31 -34.91 -11.08
C SER A 137 -4.46 -35.15 -12.07
N SER A 138 -4.21 -35.97 -13.10
CA SER A 138 -5.20 -36.40 -14.09
C SER A 138 -6.28 -37.28 -13.43
N GLY A 139 -7.30 -36.65 -12.85
CA GLY A 139 -8.39 -37.33 -12.14
C GLY A 139 -8.67 -36.79 -10.73
N SER A 140 -7.87 -35.85 -10.22
CA SER A 140 -8.18 -35.16 -8.97
C SER A 140 -9.51 -34.40 -9.08
N SER A 141 -10.30 -34.41 -7.99
CA SER A 141 -11.48 -33.56 -7.90
C SER A 141 -11.06 -32.09 -7.96
N VAL A 142 -11.72 -31.31 -8.83
CA VAL A 142 -11.49 -29.86 -8.96
C VAL A 142 -12.22 -29.04 -7.89
N ALA A 143 -13.07 -29.64 -7.05
CA ALA A 143 -13.86 -28.89 -6.07
C ALA A 143 -12.98 -28.13 -5.04
N PRO A 144 -11.95 -28.74 -4.40
CA PRO A 144 -11.06 -28.00 -3.50
C PRO A 144 -10.28 -26.90 -4.21
N LEU A 145 -9.88 -27.14 -5.46
CA LEU A 145 -9.19 -26.16 -6.29
C LEU A 145 -10.09 -24.95 -6.58
N ASN A 146 -11.34 -25.18 -6.94
CA ASN A 146 -12.33 -24.14 -7.23
C ASN A 146 -12.64 -23.30 -5.98
N ASP A 147 -12.79 -23.94 -4.82
CA ASP A 147 -13.02 -23.25 -3.56
C ASP A 147 -11.82 -22.38 -3.17
N ALA A 148 -10.59 -22.88 -3.33
CA ALA A 148 -9.38 -22.11 -3.07
C ALA A 148 -9.20 -20.96 -4.08
N SER A 149 -9.51 -21.20 -5.36
CA SER A 149 -9.48 -20.20 -6.43
C SER A 149 -10.45 -19.05 -6.15
N LYS A 150 -11.67 -19.38 -5.71
CA LYS A 150 -12.66 -18.38 -5.28
C LYS A 150 -12.13 -17.53 -4.12
N LYS A 151 -11.54 -18.14 -3.09
CA LYS A 151 -10.97 -17.40 -1.94
C LYS A 151 -9.87 -16.43 -2.35
N VAL A 152 -8.98 -16.84 -3.26
CA VAL A 152 -7.93 -15.95 -3.79
C VAL A 152 -8.54 -14.79 -4.58
N ASN A 153 -9.55 -15.06 -5.41
CA ASN A 153 -10.24 -14.03 -6.19
C ASN A 153 -11.01 -13.04 -5.32
N ASP A 154 -11.65 -13.51 -4.25
CA ASP A 154 -12.31 -12.68 -3.26
C ASP A 154 -11.30 -11.77 -2.54
N ALA A 155 -10.15 -12.31 -2.12
CA ALA A 155 -9.08 -11.53 -1.50
C ALA A 155 -8.44 -10.51 -2.47
N LEU A 156 -8.21 -10.89 -3.73
CA LEU A 156 -7.76 -9.97 -4.78
C LEU A 156 -8.73 -8.80 -4.95
N THR A 157 -10.03 -9.10 -4.99
CA THR A 157 -11.09 -8.09 -5.14
C THR A 157 -11.16 -7.19 -3.90
N ALA A 158 -11.05 -7.78 -2.70
CA ALA A 158 -11.05 -7.03 -1.45
C ALA A 158 -9.90 -6.01 -1.38
N VAL A 159 -8.68 -6.40 -1.79
CA VAL A 159 -7.54 -5.48 -1.88
C VAL A 159 -7.79 -4.41 -2.94
N ARG A 160 -8.26 -4.78 -4.14
CA ARG A 160 -8.52 -3.84 -5.23
C ARG A 160 -9.55 -2.76 -4.85
N ASN A 161 -10.57 -3.12 -4.07
CA ASN A 161 -11.62 -2.19 -3.64
C ASN A 161 -11.14 -1.12 -2.67
N VAL A 162 -10.08 -1.40 -1.89
CA VAL A 162 -9.49 -0.42 -0.96
C VAL A 162 -8.29 0.31 -1.54
N CYS A 163 -7.69 -0.24 -2.59
CA CYS A 163 -6.64 0.43 -3.32
C CYS A 163 -7.19 1.63 -4.12
N PRO A 164 -6.44 2.73 -4.23
CA PRO A 164 -6.83 3.86 -5.07
C PRO A 164 -6.97 3.41 -6.53
N ALA A 165 -8.05 3.86 -7.16
CA ALA A 165 -8.29 3.66 -8.59
C ALA A 165 -7.11 4.19 -9.41
N LYS A 166 -6.87 3.58 -10.57
CA LYS A 166 -5.93 4.10 -11.57
C LYS A 166 -6.66 4.63 -12.77
#